data_AF-A0A3N5I180-F1
#
_entry.id   AF-A0A3N5I180-F1
#
_cell.length_a   1.000
_cell.length_b   1.000
_cell.length_c   1.000
_cell.angle_alpha   90.00
_cell.angle_beta   90.00
_cell.angle_gamma   90.00
#
_symmetry.space_group_name_H-M   'P 1'
#
loop_
_entity.id
_entity.type
_entity.pdbx_description
1 polymer ?
#
loop_
_entity_poly.entity_id
_entity_poly.type
_entity_poly.pdbx_seq_one_letter_code
_entity_poly.pdbx_strand_id
1 'polypeptide(L)'
;EEDAIRHAFRVAASLDSMMIGEPQILGQVKDAFALAQSCETVGPALHTLFTQAFAVAKRVRTETEIARHAVSVSFAAVELAKKIFAGLTGRAVLLVGAGKMGELAAKHLVEQGAFPIYVANRTWARAQELARALAGTAVPWEELPTALATVDIVVTSTGAVEPVVTRAAVTRVMHGRRGRPLFFIDIAVPRDVEAGVDDLDDVYRYDIDDLKQVVDANLRERAREAQRAETLIEREVAKFLARQGEVEVIPTIVSLRDRLEDIRLGEVRKTLARLPDASPETRAAIEALSSAMVNKILHAPITKLRESSRAGASRSWLELVHELFALGRRA
;
A
#
# COMPACT_ATOMS: atom_id res chain seq x y z
N GLU A 1 12.38 7.85 15.70
CA GLU A 1 11.70 6.53 15.55
C GLU A 1 10.25 6.69 15.14
N GLU A 2 9.45 7.48 15.87
CA GLU A 2 8.06 7.78 15.52
C GLU A 2 7.88 8.23 14.07
N ASP A 3 8.67 9.18 13.58
CA ASP A 3 8.59 9.65 12.19
C ASP A 3 8.88 8.55 11.16
N ALA A 4 9.80 7.63 11.46
CA ALA A 4 10.11 6.51 10.58
C ALA A 4 8.96 5.50 10.53
N ILE A 5 8.32 5.23 11.68
CA ILE A 5 7.14 4.36 11.78
C ILE A 5 5.96 4.99 11.03
N ARG A 6 5.71 6.28 11.26
CA ARG A 6 4.71 7.08 10.55
C ARG A 6 4.94 7.02 9.04
N HIS A 7 6.17 7.29 8.60
CA HIS A 7 6.51 7.26 7.18
C HIS A 7 6.33 5.86 6.58
N ALA A 8 6.77 4.80 7.26
CA ALA A 8 6.55 3.42 6.79
C ALA A 8 5.05 3.11 6.60
N PHE A 9 4.19 3.56 7.52
CA PHE A 9 2.74 3.38 7.40
C PHE A 9 2.15 4.21 6.26
N ARG A 10 2.59 5.47 6.09
CA ARG A 10 2.18 6.36 4.98
C ARG A 10 2.58 5.80 3.62
N VAL A 11 3.82 5.33 3.47
CA VAL A 11 4.33 4.74 2.23
C VAL A 11 3.57 3.46 1.89
N ALA A 12 3.40 2.55 2.86
CA ALA A 12 2.63 1.33 2.63
C ALA A 12 1.16 1.61 2.27
N ALA A 13 0.58 2.69 2.80
CA ALA A 13 -0.77 3.16 2.48
C ALA A 13 -0.86 4.02 1.20
N SER A 14 0.25 4.20 0.46
CA SER A 14 0.33 5.02 -0.75
C SER A 14 -0.06 6.49 -0.55
N LEU A 15 0.15 7.06 0.65
CA LEU A 15 -0.12 8.48 0.93
C LEU A 15 1.03 9.42 0.52
N ASP A 16 2.26 8.90 0.45
CA ASP A 16 3.46 9.64 0.01
C ASP A 16 3.76 9.48 -1.49
N SER A 17 2.82 8.94 -2.26
CA SER A 17 2.95 8.80 -3.72
C SER A 17 2.42 10.03 -4.45
N MET A 18 3.05 10.41 -5.55
CA MET A 18 2.50 11.39 -6.51
C MET A 18 1.10 10.98 -7.00
N MET A 19 0.79 9.68 -6.98
CA MET A 19 -0.55 9.13 -7.21
C MET A 19 -1.05 8.45 -5.93
N ILE A 20 -1.77 9.21 -5.12
CA ILE A 20 -2.32 8.75 -3.84
C ILE A 20 -3.29 7.58 -4.07
N GLY A 21 -3.09 6.49 -3.33
CA GLY A 21 -4.00 5.33 -3.34
C GLY A 21 -3.71 4.26 -4.39
N GLU A 22 -2.66 4.39 -5.19
CA GLU A 22 -2.29 3.35 -6.15
C GLU A 22 -1.83 2.05 -5.47
N PRO A 23 -2.26 0.88 -6.00
CA PRO A 23 -1.92 -0.41 -5.39
C PRO A 23 -0.45 -0.82 -5.58
N GLN A 24 0.29 -0.14 -6.47
CA GLN A 24 1.64 -0.55 -6.87
C GLN A 24 2.67 -0.35 -5.76
N ILE A 25 2.60 0.75 -4.99
CA ILE A 25 3.55 1.03 -3.90
C ILE A 25 3.49 -0.06 -2.83
N LEU A 26 2.29 -0.45 -2.37
CA LEU A 26 2.16 -1.56 -1.41
C LEU A 26 2.76 -2.87 -1.94
N GLY A 27 2.62 -3.14 -3.25
CA GLY A 27 3.27 -4.27 -3.90
C GLY A 27 4.80 -4.19 -3.81
N GLN A 28 5.38 -3.05 -4.20
CA GLN A 28 6.82 -2.81 -4.13
C GLN A 28 7.38 -2.92 -2.72
N VAL A 29 6.68 -2.40 -1.69
CA VAL A 29 7.12 -2.54 -0.30
C VAL A 29 7.08 -4.00 0.15
N LYS A 30 6.08 -4.78 -0.28
CA LYS A 30 6.02 -6.22 0.00
C LYS A 30 7.15 -6.99 -0.67
N ASP A 31 7.45 -6.67 -1.93
CA ASP A 31 8.54 -7.30 -2.67
C ASP A 31 9.89 -6.99 -2.03
N ALA A 32 10.11 -5.73 -1.62
CA ALA A 32 11.31 -5.32 -0.89
C ALA A 32 11.45 -6.03 0.47
N PHE A 33 10.33 -6.16 1.22
CA PHE A 33 10.32 -6.89 2.49
C PHE A 33 10.60 -8.38 2.30
N ALA A 34 10.01 -9.03 1.29
CA ALA A 34 10.24 -10.42 0.97
C ALA A 34 11.70 -10.67 0.55
N LEU A 35 12.29 -9.78 -0.25
CA LEU A 35 13.70 -9.83 -0.60
C LEU A 35 14.59 -9.72 0.64
N ALA A 36 14.34 -8.73 1.51
CA ALA A 36 15.11 -8.54 2.73
C ALA A 36 15.02 -9.77 3.66
N GLN A 37 13.85 -10.41 3.75
CA GLN A 37 13.64 -11.64 4.50
C GLN A 37 14.43 -12.81 3.91
N SER A 38 14.45 -12.95 2.57
CA SER A 38 15.25 -13.99 1.89
C SER A 38 16.75 -13.82 2.07
N CYS A 39 17.21 -12.60 2.32
CA CYS A 39 18.60 -12.28 2.64
C CYS A 39 18.91 -12.33 4.15
N GLU A 40 17.96 -12.73 5.00
CA GLU A 40 18.12 -12.79 6.47
C GLU A 40 18.50 -11.46 7.14
N THR A 41 18.15 -10.33 6.50
CA THR A 41 18.48 -8.98 6.99
C THR A 41 17.37 -8.35 7.84
N VAL A 42 16.26 -9.06 8.05
CA VAL A 42 15.08 -8.57 8.77
C VAL A 42 15.11 -9.06 10.22
N GLY A 43 15.46 -8.15 11.14
CA GLY A 43 15.33 -8.41 12.58
C GLY A 43 13.90 -8.33 13.11
N PRO A 44 13.66 -8.71 14.38
CA PRO A 44 12.32 -8.75 15.00
C PRO A 44 11.57 -7.40 14.98
N ALA A 45 12.30 -6.29 15.13
CA ALA A 45 11.72 -4.95 15.09
C ALA A 45 11.17 -4.60 13.70
N LEU A 46 11.97 -4.83 12.64
CA LEU A 46 11.56 -4.57 11.26
C LEU A 46 10.42 -5.51 10.83
N HIS A 47 10.48 -6.79 11.22
CA HIS A 47 9.41 -7.74 10.95
C HIS A 47 8.06 -7.27 11.53
N THR A 48 8.08 -6.83 12.80
CA THR A 48 6.89 -6.30 13.48
C THR A 48 6.37 -5.02 12.83
N LEU A 49 7.29 -4.10 12.47
CA LEU A 49 6.95 -2.84 11.80
C LEU A 49 6.24 -3.07 10.46
N PHE A 50 6.83 -3.86 9.56
CA PHE A 50 6.27 -4.06 8.21
C PHE A 50 5.00 -4.90 8.22
N THR A 51 4.91 -5.89 9.11
CA THR A 51 3.65 -6.64 9.32
C THR A 51 2.51 -5.70 9.72
N GLN A 52 2.77 -4.78 10.67
CA GLN A 52 1.78 -3.77 11.04
C GLN A 52 1.51 -2.80 9.89
N ALA A 53 2.53 -2.34 9.17
CA ALA A 53 2.39 -1.42 8.04
C ALA A 53 1.45 -1.98 6.97
N PHE A 54 1.57 -3.27 6.64
CA PHE A 54 0.68 -3.94 5.67
C PHE A 54 -0.76 -4.04 6.17
N ALA A 55 -0.97 -4.29 7.47
CA ALA A 55 -2.30 -4.30 8.08
C ALA A 55 -2.94 -2.90 8.07
N VAL A 56 -2.16 -1.87 8.41
CA VAL A 56 -2.58 -0.46 8.36
C VAL A 56 -2.95 -0.06 6.93
N ALA A 57 -2.09 -0.37 5.95
CA ALA A 57 -2.36 -0.12 4.55
C ALA A 57 -3.67 -0.77 4.07
N LYS A 58 -3.92 -2.03 4.46
CA LYS A 58 -5.19 -2.72 4.16
C LYS A 58 -6.39 -1.97 4.76
N ARG A 59 -6.28 -1.55 6.02
CA ARG A 59 -7.34 -0.81 6.71
C ARG A 59 -7.61 0.55 6.09
N VAL A 60 -6.57 1.32 5.77
CA VAL A 60 -6.71 2.60 5.03
C VAL A 60 -7.49 2.37 3.74
N ARG A 61 -7.16 1.34 2.97
CA ARG A 61 -7.86 1.05 1.70
C ARG A 61 -9.32 0.60 1.87
N THR A 62 -9.67 -0.03 2.98
CA THR A 62 -11.05 -0.53 3.22
C THR A 62 -11.93 0.46 3.98
N GLU A 63 -11.33 1.28 4.85
CA GLU A 63 -12.04 2.24 5.72
C GLU A 63 -12.07 3.65 5.13
N THR A 64 -11.31 3.94 4.08
CA THR A 64 -11.32 5.22 3.38
C THR A 64 -11.63 5.03 1.90
N GLU A 65 -12.20 6.06 1.29
CA GLU A 65 -12.51 6.06 -0.15
C GLU A 65 -11.27 6.34 -1.01
N ILE A 66 -10.09 6.51 -0.38
CA ILE A 66 -8.83 6.83 -1.05
C ILE A 66 -8.43 5.80 -2.11
N ALA A 67 -8.85 4.56 -1.93
CA ALA A 67 -8.62 3.46 -2.87
C ALA A 67 -9.81 3.20 -3.80
N ARG A 68 -11.01 3.69 -3.46
CA ARG A 68 -12.24 3.41 -4.23
C ARG A 68 -12.23 4.11 -5.57
N HIS A 69 -11.44 5.17 -5.71
CA HIS A 69 -11.11 5.80 -6.98
C HIS A 69 -9.60 5.94 -7.07
N ALA A 70 -8.84 4.83 -7.07
CA ALA A 70 -7.45 4.88 -7.53
C ALA A 70 -7.50 5.42 -8.97
N VAL A 71 -7.27 6.72 -9.13
CA VAL A 71 -7.50 7.41 -10.38
C VAL A 71 -6.32 7.10 -11.30
N SER A 72 -6.40 5.91 -11.87
CA SER A 72 -5.48 5.47 -12.90
C SER A 72 -5.77 6.24 -14.18
N VAL A 73 -4.75 6.34 -15.03
CA VAL A 73 -4.87 6.81 -16.42
C VAL A 73 -6.06 6.15 -17.13
N SER A 74 -6.30 4.87 -16.84
CA SER A 74 -7.42 4.08 -17.35
C SER A 74 -8.81 4.56 -16.89
N PHE A 75 -8.94 5.05 -15.65
CA PHE A 75 -10.19 5.65 -15.17
C PHE A 75 -10.46 7.00 -15.83
N ALA A 76 -9.43 7.86 -15.90
CA ALA A 76 -9.54 9.15 -16.58
C ALA A 76 -9.97 8.99 -18.05
N ALA A 77 -9.36 8.02 -18.73
CA ALA A 77 -9.71 7.60 -20.08
C ALA A 77 -11.20 7.25 -20.23
N VAL A 78 -11.74 6.42 -19.33
CA VAL A 78 -13.17 6.04 -19.31
C VAL A 78 -14.07 7.25 -19.11
N GLU A 79 -13.76 8.11 -18.14
CA GLU A 79 -14.62 9.26 -17.81
C GLU A 79 -14.62 10.32 -18.92
N LEU A 80 -13.48 10.55 -19.58
CA LEU A 80 -13.43 11.38 -20.78
C LEU A 80 -14.22 10.78 -21.93
N ALA A 81 -14.07 9.48 -22.18
CA ALA A 81 -14.84 8.80 -23.22
C ALA A 81 -16.35 8.92 -22.97
N LYS A 82 -16.81 8.75 -21.72
CA LYS A 82 -18.23 8.94 -21.36
C LYS A 82 -18.72 10.35 -21.63
N LYS A 83 -17.90 11.37 -21.34
CA LYS A 83 -18.25 12.79 -21.62
C LYS A 83 -18.37 13.06 -23.13
N ILE A 84 -17.47 12.51 -23.94
CA ILE A 84 -17.47 12.69 -25.40
C ILE A 84 -18.67 11.96 -26.05
N PHE A 85 -18.93 10.72 -25.64
CA PHE A 85 -19.88 9.84 -26.33
C PHE A 85 -21.26 9.72 -25.66
N ALA A 86 -21.49 10.41 -24.54
CA ALA A 86 -22.68 10.30 -23.69
C ALA A 86 -23.00 8.86 -23.25
N GLY A 87 -21.95 8.05 -23.02
CA GLY A 87 -22.03 6.63 -22.72
C GLY A 87 -21.14 5.78 -23.63
N LEU A 88 -20.78 4.58 -23.16
CA LEU A 88 -19.84 3.69 -23.85
C LEU A 88 -20.49 2.48 -24.51
N THR A 89 -21.75 2.17 -24.20
CA THR A 89 -22.45 1.04 -24.76
C THR A 89 -22.48 1.08 -26.28
N GLY A 90 -21.93 0.04 -26.92
CA GLY A 90 -21.88 -0.07 -28.38
C GLY A 90 -20.78 0.76 -29.05
N ARG A 91 -19.88 1.40 -28.28
CA ARG A 91 -18.73 2.12 -28.84
C ARG A 91 -17.60 1.14 -29.14
N ALA A 92 -17.12 1.18 -30.37
CA ALA A 92 -16.04 0.30 -30.81
C ALA A 92 -14.68 0.84 -30.37
N VAL A 93 -13.82 -0.03 -29.85
CA VAL A 93 -12.49 0.30 -29.31
C VAL A 93 -11.41 -0.35 -30.16
N LEU A 94 -10.34 0.38 -30.46
CA LEU A 94 -9.11 -0.15 -31.06
C LEU A 94 -7.94 0.03 -30.11
N LEU A 95 -7.32 -1.06 -29.68
CA LEU A 95 -6.05 -1.05 -28.97
C LEU A 95 -4.90 -1.24 -29.97
N VAL A 96 -4.01 -0.25 -30.05
CA VAL A 96 -2.80 -0.30 -30.87
C VAL A 96 -1.58 -0.45 -29.96
N GLY A 97 -0.90 -1.59 -30.06
CA GLY A 97 0.25 -1.92 -29.21
C GLY A 97 -0.06 -2.94 -28.12
N ALA A 98 0.85 -3.04 -27.15
CA ALA A 98 0.80 -4.03 -26.06
C ALA A 98 1.40 -3.45 -24.76
N GLY A 99 1.34 -2.13 -24.59
CA GLY A 99 1.77 -1.51 -23.34
C GLY A 99 0.79 -1.84 -22.23
N LYS A 100 1.31 -2.22 -21.05
CA LYS A 100 0.51 -2.59 -19.87
C LYS A 100 -0.54 -1.52 -19.50
N MET A 101 -0.20 -0.24 -19.67
CA MET A 101 -1.12 0.86 -19.38
C MET A 101 -2.25 0.98 -20.40
N GLY A 102 -1.95 0.80 -21.70
CA GLY A 102 -2.96 0.77 -22.76
C GLY A 102 -3.88 -0.43 -22.64
N GLU A 103 -3.34 -1.60 -22.28
CA GLU A 103 -4.13 -2.79 -21.97
C GLU A 103 -5.10 -2.54 -20.81
N LEU A 104 -4.63 -1.94 -19.71
CA LEU A 104 -5.49 -1.63 -18.57
C LEU A 104 -6.59 -0.61 -18.93
N ALA A 105 -6.27 0.41 -19.73
CA ALA A 105 -7.24 1.39 -20.22
C ALA A 105 -8.31 0.72 -21.10
N ALA A 106 -7.88 -0.11 -22.05
CA ALA A 106 -8.79 -0.87 -22.91
C ALA A 106 -9.69 -1.82 -22.10
N LYS A 107 -9.13 -2.52 -21.11
CA LYS A 107 -9.89 -3.41 -20.22
C LYS A 107 -10.99 -2.66 -19.48
N HIS A 108 -10.68 -1.51 -18.87
CA HIS A 108 -11.69 -0.72 -18.16
C HIS A 108 -12.76 -0.15 -19.10
N LEU A 109 -12.42 0.23 -20.33
CA LEU A 109 -13.42 0.65 -21.34
C LEU A 109 -14.41 -0.50 -21.63
N VAL A 110 -13.90 -1.72 -21.83
CA VAL A 110 -14.72 -2.92 -22.07
C VAL A 110 -15.61 -3.25 -20.87
N GLU A 111 -15.06 -3.22 -19.65
CA GLU A 111 -15.83 -3.44 -18.41
C GLU A 111 -16.96 -2.41 -18.22
N GLN A 112 -16.84 -1.23 -18.83
CA GLN A 112 -17.84 -0.16 -18.80
C GLN A 112 -18.77 -0.17 -20.03
N GLY A 113 -18.71 -1.21 -20.86
CA GLY A 113 -19.65 -1.47 -21.95
C GLY A 113 -19.18 -1.06 -23.36
N ALA A 114 -17.94 -0.60 -23.52
CA ALA A 114 -17.37 -0.33 -24.84
C ALA A 114 -17.04 -1.66 -25.55
N PHE A 115 -17.80 -1.96 -26.60
CA PHE A 115 -17.65 -3.17 -27.40
C PHE A 115 -18.26 -2.94 -28.79
N PRO A 116 -17.70 -3.50 -29.89
CA PRO A 116 -16.58 -4.45 -29.97
C PRO A 116 -15.20 -3.84 -29.72
N ILE A 117 -14.24 -4.68 -29.32
CA ILE A 117 -12.83 -4.30 -29.21
C ILE A 117 -11.95 -5.02 -30.25
N TYR A 118 -11.08 -4.24 -30.88
CA TYR A 118 -10.10 -4.67 -31.87
C TYR A 118 -8.69 -4.44 -31.33
N VAL A 119 -7.75 -5.33 -31.66
CA VAL A 119 -6.36 -5.21 -31.19
C VAL A 119 -5.40 -5.34 -32.37
N ALA A 120 -4.58 -4.31 -32.58
CA ALA A 120 -3.54 -4.28 -33.61
C ALA A 120 -2.16 -4.21 -32.95
N ASN A 121 -1.24 -5.07 -33.39
CA ASN A 121 0.14 -5.07 -32.91
C ASN A 121 1.09 -5.49 -34.04
N ARG A 122 2.29 -4.89 -34.11
CA ARG A 122 3.33 -5.29 -35.07
C ARG A 122 3.66 -6.77 -34.98
N THR A 123 3.63 -7.32 -33.76
CA THR A 123 3.79 -8.76 -33.52
C THR A 123 2.42 -9.42 -33.48
N TRP A 124 2.05 -10.12 -34.55
CA TRP A 124 0.73 -10.77 -34.69
C TRP A 124 0.33 -11.68 -33.53
N ALA A 125 1.28 -12.46 -32.98
CA ALA A 125 1.03 -13.32 -31.83
C ALA A 125 0.56 -12.53 -30.58
N ARG A 126 1.11 -11.33 -30.37
CA ARG A 126 0.73 -10.45 -29.25
C ARG A 126 -0.66 -9.84 -29.46
N ALA A 127 -1.00 -9.47 -30.69
CA ALA A 127 -2.36 -9.00 -31.00
C ALA A 127 -3.40 -10.09 -30.69
N GLN A 128 -3.13 -11.35 -31.07
CA GLN A 128 -4.02 -12.48 -30.78
C GLN A 128 -4.14 -12.77 -29.28
N GLU A 129 -3.04 -12.75 -28.55
CA GLU A 129 -3.02 -12.97 -27.10
C GLU A 129 -3.89 -11.94 -26.37
N LEU A 130 -3.67 -10.65 -26.64
CA LEU A 130 -4.42 -9.55 -26.03
C LEU A 130 -5.89 -9.52 -26.46
N ALA A 131 -6.18 -9.76 -27.74
CA ALA A 131 -7.55 -9.86 -28.23
C ALA A 131 -8.32 -10.96 -27.49
N ARG A 132 -7.72 -12.15 -27.29
CA ARG A 132 -8.35 -13.22 -26.51
C ARG A 132 -8.60 -12.81 -25.06
N ALA A 133 -7.63 -12.15 -24.41
CA ALA A 133 -7.77 -11.69 -23.03
C ALA A 133 -8.90 -10.66 -22.85
N LEU A 134 -9.17 -9.85 -23.88
CA LEU A 134 -10.20 -8.81 -23.88
C LEU A 134 -11.52 -9.25 -24.56
N ALA A 135 -11.65 -10.53 -24.93
CA ALA A 135 -12.76 -11.06 -25.73
C ALA A 135 -13.02 -10.27 -27.04
N GLY A 136 -11.96 -9.72 -27.63
CA GLY A 136 -11.96 -8.94 -28.85
C GLY A 136 -11.47 -9.67 -30.09
N THR A 137 -11.22 -8.90 -31.14
CA THR A 137 -10.73 -9.40 -32.44
C THR A 137 -9.33 -8.84 -32.74
N ALA A 138 -8.38 -9.71 -33.04
CA ALA A 138 -7.06 -9.26 -33.51
C ALA A 138 -7.16 -8.79 -34.97
N VAL A 139 -6.54 -7.66 -35.28
CA VAL A 139 -6.51 -7.05 -36.61
C VAL A 139 -5.06 -6.99 -37.11
N PRO A 140 -4.76 -7.41 -38.35
CA PRO A 140 -3.43 -7.29 -38.93
C PRO A 140 -2.92 -5.85 -38.89
N TRP A 141 -1.61 -5.66 -38.71
CA TRP A 141 -1.03 -4.32 -38.57
C TRP A 141 -1.26 -3.46 -39.82
N GLU A 142 -1.25 -4.09 -40.99
CA GLU A 142 -1.48 -3.49 -42.30
C GLU A 142 -2.92 -2.96 -42.45
N GLU A 143 -3.87 -3.53 -41.69
CA GLU A 143 -5.28 -3.13 -41.69
C GLU A 143 -5.59 -2.02 -40.68
N LEU A 144 -4.58 -1.49 -39.97
CA LEU A 144 -4.74 -0.41 -39.01
C LEU A 144 -5.54 0.79 -39.57
N PRO A 145 -5.29 1.29 -40.80
CA PRO A 145 -6.08 2.40 -41.36
C PRO A 145 -7.56 2.05 -41.53
N THR A 146 -7.88 0.81 -41.88
CA THR A 146 -9.25 0.32 -42.05
C THR A 146 -9.95 0.21 -40.69
N ALA A 147 -9.26 -0.31 -39.68
CA ALA A 147 -9.79 -0.38 -38.32
C ALA A 147 -10.05 1.01 -37.71
N LEU A 148 -9.16 1.98 -37.94
CA LEU A 148 -9.36 3.37 -37.51
C LEU A 148 -10.66 3.98 -38.08
N ALA A 149 -11.08 3.56 -39.27
CA ALA A 149 -12.31 4.05 -39.88
C ALA A 149 -13.59 3.56 -39.19
N THR A 150 -13.54 2.41 -38.51
CA THR A 150 -14.75 1.75 -37.97
C THR A 150 -14.95 1.97 -36.47
N VAL A 151 -13.89 2.31 -35.74
CA VAL A 151 -13.92 2.47 -34.28
C VAL A 151 -14.27 3.89 -33.83
N ASP A 152 -14.64 4.04 -32.56
CA ASP A 152 -14.92 5.33 -31.92
C ASP A 152 -13.79 5.77 -30.98
N ILE A 153 -13.14 4.80 -30.32
CA ILE A 153 -12.08 5.03 -29.32
C ILE A 153 -10.82 4.29 -29.74
N VAL A 154 -9.68 4.95 -29.71
CA VAL A 154 -8.37 4.38 -30.04
C VAL A 154 -7.43 4.56 -28.85
N VAL A 155 -6.88 3.46 -28.34
CA VAL A 155 -5.88 3.48 -27.28
C VAL A 155 -4.53 3.08 -27.88
N THR A 156 -3.54 3.96 -27.82
CA THR A 156 -2.20 3.71 -28.37
C THR A 156 -1.18 3.54 -27.24
N SER A 157 -0.36 2.50 -27.35
CA SER A 157 0.68 2.15 -26.36
C SER A 157 1.78 1.28 -26.99
N THR A 158 2.39 1.77 -28.07
CA THR A 158 3.51 1.11 -28.74
C THR A 158 4.87 1.61 -28.22
N GLY A 159 5.94 0.93 -28.64
CA GLY A 159 7.33 1.37 -28.43
C GLY A 159 7.95 2.00 -29.68
N ALA A 160 7.13 2.54 -30.58
CA ALA A 160 7.62 3.17 -31.80
C ALA A 160 8.35 4.48 -31.49
N VAL A 161 9.39 4.77 -32.28
CA VAL A 161 10.16 6.03 -32.18
C VAL A 161 9.48 7.15 -32.99
N GLU A 162 8.75 6.77 -34.03
CA GLU A 162 7.95 7.66 -34.88
C GLU A 162 6.46 7.37 -34.70
N PRO A 163 5.58 8.37 -34.86
CA PRO A 163 4.14 8.17 -34.77
C PRO A 163 3.62 7.11 -35.73
N VAL A 164 2.86 6.16 -35.20
CA VAL A 164 2.22 5.08 -35.99
C VAL A 164 0.86 5.50 -36.57
N VAL A 165 0.23 6.54 -35.99
CA VAL A 165 -0.99 7.16 -36.50
C VAL A 165 -0.64 8.56 -37.02
N THR A 166 -0.69 8.73 -38.34
CA THR A 166 -0.37 10.00 -39.00
C THR A 166 -1.61 10.87 -39.22
N ARG A 167 -1.42 12.19 -39.22
CA ARG A 167 -2.46 13.17 -39.50
C ARG A 167 -3.10 12.95 -40.88
N ALA A 168 -2.30 12.59 -41.88
CA ALA A 168 -2.79 12.29 -43.22
C ALA A 168 -3.72 11.05 -43.22
N ALA A 169 -3.41 10.02 -42.43
CA ALA A 169 -4.26 8.85 -42.29
C ALA A 169 -5.57 9.19 -41.57
N VAL A 170 -5.51 9.95 -40.47
CA VAL A 170 -6.71 10.37 -39.73
C VAL A 170 -7.60 11.28 -40.59
N THR A 171 -7.03 12.22 -41.34
CA THR A 171 -7.78 13.10 -42.25
C THR A 171 -8.59 12.29 -43.26
N ARG A 172 -7.97 11.28 -43.88
CA ARG A 172 -8.65 10.38 -44.83
C ARG A 172 -9.78 9.60 -44.17
N VAL A 173 -9.56 9.13 -42.95
CA VAL A 173 -10.57 8.43 -42.14
C VAL A 173 -11.74 9.35 -41.81
N MET A 174 -11.49 10.58 -41.37
CA MET A 174 -12.52 11.53 -40.95
C MET A 174 -13.45 11.94 -42.10
N HIS A 175 -12.95 12.04 -43.34
CA HIS A 175 -13.79 12.28 -44.52
C HIS A 175 -14.94 11.27 -44.67
N GLY A 176 -14.74 10.01 -44.26
CA GLY A 176 -15.76 8.95 -44.34
C GLY A 176 -16.73 8.90 -43.15
N ARG A 177 -16.46 9.63 -42.07
CA ARG A 177 -17.13 9.44 -40.76
C ARG A 177 -18.36 10.31 -40.54
N ARG A 178 -18.65 11.27 -41.42
CA ARG A 178 -19.85 12.12 -41.39
C ARG A 178 -20.11 12.77 -40.01
N GLY A 179 -19.05 13.31 -39.38
CA GLY A 179 -19.13 13.96 -38.08
C GLY A 179 -19.17 13.01 -36.87
N ARG A 180 -18.93 11.71 -37.06
CA ARG A 180 -18.75 10.79 -35.92
C ARG A 180 -17.39 11.03 -35.27
N PRO A 181 -17.36 11.34 -33.96
CA PRO A 181 -16.11 11.68 -33.29
C PRO A 181 -15.17 10.49 -33.19
N LEU A 182 -13.87 10.77 -33.18
CA LEU A 182 -12.80 9.80 -32.97
C LEU A 182 -11.95 10.24 -31.78
N PHE A 183 -11.88 9.40 -30.75
CA PHE A 183 -11.19 9.72 -29.51
C PHE A 183 -9.92 8.89 -29.35
N PHE A 184 -8.76 9.55 -29.33
CA PHE A 184 -7.44 8.98 -29.10
C PHE A 184 -6.99 9.15 -27.65
N ILE A 185 -6.51 8.04 -27.09
CA ILE A 185 -5.89 7.94 -25.78
C ILE A 185 -4.44 7.52 -26.01
N ASP A 186 -3.54 8.49 -26.10
CA ASP A 186 -2.14 8.26 -26.47
C ASP A 186 -1.24 8.12 -25.24
N ILE A 187 -0.96 6.86 -24.87
CA ILE A 187 -0.22 6.50 -23.66
C ILE A 187 1.24 6.12 -24.01
N ALA A 188 1.66 6.33 -25.26
CA ALA A 188 3.02 6.02 -25.70
C ALA A 188 4.00 7.18 -25.45
N VAL A 189 5.24 6.82 -25.14
CA VAL A 189 6.37 7.76 -25.02
C VAL A 189 7.58 7.13 -25.72
N PRO A 190 8.04 7.64 -26.88
CA PRO A 190 7.49 8.76 -27.68
C PRO A 190 6.05 8.54 -28.17
N ARG A 191 5.36 9.62 -28.56
CA ARG A 191 3.94 9.62 -28.93
C ARG A 191 3.66 8.75 -30.16
N ASP A 192 2.57 7.98 -30.11
CA ASP A 192 2.11 7.15 -31.22
C ASP A 192 1.26 7.94 -32.23
N VAL A 193 0.65 9.04 -31.79
CA VAL A 193 -0.20 9.88 -32.62
C VAL A 193 0.56 11.15 -33.01
N GLU A 194 0.58 11.44 -34.32
CA GLU A 194 1.24 12.63 -34.85
C GLU A 194 0.62 13.92 -34.29
N ALA A 195 1.47 14.93 -34.05
CA ALA A 195 1.00 16.24 -33.61
C ALA A 195 0.06 16.90 -34.64
N GLY A 196 -0.94 17.65 -34.18
CA GLY A 196 -1.93 18.33 -35.03
C GLY A 196 -3.04 17.41 -35.56
N VAL A 197 -3.12 16.17 -35.07
CA VAL A 197 -4.30 15.29 -35.26
C VAL A 197 -5.53 15.84 -34.52
N ASP A 198 -5.32 16.46 -33.38
CA ASP A 198 -6.31 17.16 -32.55
C ASP A 198 -6.81 18.49 -33.15
N ASP A 199 -6.14 19.01 -34.18
CA ASP A 199 -6.61 20.18 -34.93
C ASP A 199 -7.73 19.81 -35.95
N LEU A 200 -8.05 18.53 -36.11
CA LEU A 200 -9.09 18.05 -37.01
C LEU A 200 -10.46 18.08 -36.33
N ASP A 201 -11.48 18.50 -37.05
CA ASP A 201 -12.86 18.50 -36.55
C ASP A 201 -13.29 17.09 -36.10
N ASP A 202 -13.98 17.04 -34.96
CA ASP A 202 -14.47 15.81 -34.32
C ASP A 202 -13.37 14.79 -33.93
N VAL A 203 -12.11 15.21 -33.86
CA VAL A 203 -11.00 14.39 -33.35
C VAL A 203 -10.54 14.91 -32.01
N TYR A 204 -10.50 14.01 -31.02
CA TYR A 204 -10.04 14.33 -29.67
C TYR A 204 -8.81 13.49 -29.37
N ARG A 205 -7.69 14.09 -29.01
CA ARG A 205 -6.48 13.37 -28.60
C ARG A 205 -6.07 13.83 -27.21
N TYR A 206 -5.90 12.86 -26.32
CA TYR A 206 -5.43 13.10 -24.96
C TYR A 206 -4.23 12.21 -24.72
N ASP A 207 -3.16 12.79 -24.19
CA ASP A 207 -2.00 12.03 -23.75
C ASP A 207 -2.05 11.71 -22.25
N ILE A 208 -1.02 11.00 -21.78
CA ILE A 208 -0.90 10.63 -20.37
C ILE A 208 -0.92 11.84 -19.42
N ASP A 209 -0.43 13.00 -19.83
CA ASP A 209 -0.37 14.18 -18.98
C ASP A 209 -1.72 14.90 -18.97
N ASP A 210 -2.43 14.96 -20.11
CA ASP A 210 -3.81 15.47 -20.16
C ASP A 210 -4.74 14.63 -19.27
N LEU A 211 -4.59 13.30 -19.29
CA LEU A 211 -5.36 12.39 -18.46
C LEU A 211 -5.13 12.64 -16.97
N LYS A 212 -3.89 12.94 -16.56
CA LYS A 212 -3.58 13.33 -15.17
C LYS A 212 -4.27 14.62 -14.74
N GLN A 213 -4.41 15.63 -15.62
CA GLN A 213 -5.09 16.87 -15.25
C GLN A 213 -6.59 16.65 -14.97
N VAL A 214 -7.23 15.73 -15.70
CA VAL A 214 -8.65 15.37 -15.48
C VAL A 214 -8.84 14.65 -14.14
N VAL A 215 -7.83 13.89 -13.71
CA VAL A 215 -7.78 13.27 -12.38
C VAL A 215 -7.73 14.30 -11.26
N ASP A 216 -7.01 15.40 -11.46
CA ASP A 216 -6.77 16.42 -10.45
C ASP A 216 -8.00 17.28 -10.14
N ALA A 217 -9.00 17.34 -11.01
CA ALA A 217 -10.25 18.05 -10.74
C ALA A 217 -11.04 17.52 -9.50
N ASN A 218 -10.73 16.32 -9.00
CA ASN A 218 -11.31 15.72 -7.79
C ASN A 218 -10.53 15.99 -6.48
N LEU A 219 -9.58 16.93 -6.48
CA LEU A 219 -8.68 17.26 -5.36
C LEU A 219 -9.37 17.52 -4.00
N ARG A 220 -10.57 18.12 -3.96
CA ARG A 220 -11.25 18.47 -2.69
C ARG A 220 -11.78 17.26 -1.94
N GLU A 221 -12.31 16.27 -2.64
CA GLU A 221 -12.79 15.03 -2.04
C GLU A 221 -11.60 14.17 -1.59
N ARG A 222 -10.53 14.15 -2.39
CA ARG A 222 -9.26 13.51 -2.03
C ARG A 222 -8.61 14.10 -0.79
N ALA A 223 -8.58 15.41 -0.63
CA ALA A 223 -8.01 16.04 0.57
C ALA A 223 -8.74 15.59 1.84
N ARG A 224 -10.07 15.39 1.77
CA ARG A 224 -10.86 14.89 2.90
C ARG A 224 -10.55 13.43 3.21
N GLU A 225 -10.43 12.58 2.18
CA GLU A 225 -10.11 11.16 2.37
C GLU A 225 -8.65 10.92 2.79
N ALA A 226 -7.71 11.72 2.27
CA ALA A 226 -6.34 11.76 2.75
C ALA A 226 -6.29 12.14 4.23
N GLN A 227 -7.02 13.18 4.66
CA GLN A 227 -7.09 13.56 6.07
C GLN A 227 -7.65 12.44 6.96
N ARG A 228 -8.64 11.67 6.47
CA ARG A 228 -9.16 10.49 7.18
C ARG A 228 -8.11 9.39 7.29
N ALA A 229 -7.37 9.13 6.21
CA ALA A 229 -6.28 8.17 6.20
C ALA A 229 -5.14 8.58 7.16
N GLU A 230 -4.76 9.86 7.19
CA GLU A 230 -3.78 10.40 8.14
C GLU A 230 -4.23 10.19 9.59
N THR A 231 -5.49 10.50 9.90
CA THR A 231 -6.05 10.31 11.24
C THR A 231 -6.01 8.84 11.66
N LEU A 232 -6.27 7.93 10.72
CA LEU A 232 -6.15 6.49 10.96
C LEU A 232 -4.69 6.11 11.24
N ILE A 233 -3.74 6.60 10.43
CA ILE A 233 -2.31 6.32 10.60
C ILE A 233 -1.82 6.81 11.94
N GLU A 234 -2.09 8.05 12.35
CA GLU A 234 -1.64 8.59 13.64
C GLU A 234 -2.13 7.72 14.82
N ARG A 235 -3.38 7.26 14.75
CA ARG A 235 -3.91 6.33 15.76
C ARG A 235 -3.17 5.00 15.79
N GLU A 236 -2.76 4.47 14.63
CA GLU A 236 -2.02 3.20 14.56
C GLU A 236 -0.55 3.36 14.93
N VAL A 237 0.07 4.51 14.64
CA VAL A 237 1.42 4.88 15.13
C VAL A 237 1.41 4.91 16.65
N ALA A 238 0.45 5.61 17.27
CA ALA A 238 0.33 5.67 18.73
C ALA A 238 0.16 4.28 19.36
N LYS A 239 -0.67 3.42 18.77
CA LYS A 239 -0.83 2.02 19.22
C LYS A 239 0.44 1.20 19.06
N PHE A 240 1.19 1.40 17.97
CA PHE A 240 2.44 0.69 17.72
C PHE A 240 3.50 1.07 18.76
N LEU A 241 3.69 2.37 19.00
CA LEU A 241 4.63 2.88 20.01
C LEU A 241 4.27 2.40 21.42
N ALA A 242 2.98 2.42 21.78
CA ALA A 242 2.53 1.90 23.08
C ALA A 242 2.88 0.41 23.27
N ARG A 243 2.71 -0.42 22.22
CA ARG A 243 3.12 -1.84 22.25
C ARG A 243 4.63 -2.01 22.31
N GLN A 244 5.39 -1.17 21.61
CA GLN A 244 6.86 -1.24 21.62
C GLN A 244 7.41 -0.95 23.02
N GLY A 245 6.88 0.06 23.71
CA GLY A 245 7.24 0.34 25.10
C GLY A 245 6.97 -0.86 26.02
N GLU A 246 5.85 -1.57 25.83
CA GLU A 246 5.51 -2.72 26.68
C GLU A 246 6.54 -3.84 26.58
N VAL A 247 7.17 -3.99 25.41
CA VAL A 247 8.25 -4.96 25.19
C VAL A 247 9.55 -4.52 25.87
N GLU A 248 9.87 -3.22 25.88
CA GLU A 248 11.08 -2.68 26.50
C GLU A 248 11.14 -2.90 28.02
N VAL A 249 10.00 -2.94 28.71
CA VAL A 249 9.99 -3.11 30.18
C VAL A 249 10.11 -4.57 30.64
N ILE A 250 9.96 -5.54 29.73
CA ILE A 250 9.99 -6.98 30.07
C ILE A 250 11.32 -7.41 30.70
N PRO A 251 12.50 -7.08 30.14
CA PRO A 251 13.79 -7.49 30.71
C PRO A 251 14.00 -6.97 32.14
N THR A 252 13.55 -5.74 32.43
CA THR A 252 13.64 -5.16 33.77
C THR A 252 12.68 -5.84 34.75
N ILE A 253 11.46 -6.19 34.32
CA ILE A 253 10.52 -6.98 35.14
C ILE A 253 11.12 -8.34 35.50
N VAL A 254 11.75 -9.02 34.54
CA VAL A 254 12.43 -10.31 34.78
C VAL A 254 13.57 -10.12 35.77
N SER A 255 14.44 -9.13 35.55
CA SER A 255 15.57 -8.86 36.44
C SER A 255 15.14 -8.51 37.87
N LEU A 256 14.06 -7.74 38.03
CA LEU A 256 13.48 -7.41 39.34
C LEU A 256 12.96 -8.65 40.06
N ARG A 257 12.27 -9.56 39.33
CA ARG A 257 11.75 -10.80 39.89
C ARG A 257 12.88 -11.72 40.34
N ASP A 258 13.90 -11.89 39.51
CA ASP A 258 15.07 -12.71 39.83
C ASP A 258 15.79 -12.17 41.08
N ARG A 259 16.01 -10.85 41.16
CA ARG A 259 16.65 -10.21 42.32
C ARG A 259 15.90 -10.45 43.63
N LEU A 260 14.57 -10.31 43.61
CA LEU A 260 13.75 -10.52 44.81
C LEU A 260 13.64 -11.99 45.19
N GLU A 261 13.65 -12.89 44.21
CA GLU A 261 13.68 -14.33 44.45
C GLU A 261 15.01 -14.79 45.07
N ASP A 262 16.13 -14.24 44.62
CA ASP A 262 17.45 -14.49 45.23
C ASP A 262 17.49 -14.08 46.71
N ILE A 263 16.93 -12.90 47.03
CA ILE A 263 16.81 -12.41 48.40
C ILE A 263 15.92 -13.36 49.22
N ARG A 264 14.75 -13.74 48.69
CA ARG A 264 13.80 -14.65 49.35
C ARG A 264 14.46 -15.99 49.68
N LEU A 265 15.08 -16.62 48.69
CA LEU A 265 15.76 -17.91 48.85
C LEU A 265 16.93 -17.81 49.84
N GLY A 266 17.64 -16.68 49.88
CA GLY A 266 18.68 -16.42 50.86
C GLY A 266 18.15 -16.37 52.30
N GLU A 267 17.09 -15.60 52.54
CA GLU A 267 16.51 -15.44 53.88
C GLU A 267 15.76 -16.67 54.37
N VAL A 268 15.06 -17.39 53.50
CA VAL A 268 14.45 -18.69 53.84
C VAL A 268 15.52 -19.69 54.27
N ARG A 269 16.62 -19.82 53.51
CA ARG A 269 17.72 -20.72 53.87
C ARG A 269 18.33 -20.38 55.23
N LYS A 270 18.61 -19.10 55.50
CA LYS A 270 19.13 -18.65 56.81
C LYS A 270 18.17 -18.96 57.96
N THR A 271 16.87 -18.75 57.75
CA THR A 271 15.84 -18.99 58.76
C THR A 271 15.73 -20.48 59.06
N LEU A 272 15.66 -21.33 58.04
CA LEU A 272 15.58 -22.79 58.20
C LEU A 272 16.85 -23.38 58.82
N ALA A 273 18.03 -22.81 58.54
CA ALA A 273 19.28 -23.24 59.19
C ALA A 273 19.28 -23.00 60.72
N ARG A 274 18.50 -22.04 61.22
CA ARG A 274 18.32 -21.77 62.66
C ARG A 274 17.24 -22.64 63.30
N LEU A 275 16.50 -23.41 62.51
CA LEU A 275 15.40 -24.29 62.92
C LEU A 275 15.62 -25.70 62.37
N PRO A 276 16.67 -26.42 62.79
CA PRO A 276 17.01 -27.73 62.23
C PRO A 276 15.89 -28.75 62.41
N ASP A 277 15.18 -28.70 63.54
CA ASP A 277 14.09 -29.61 63.91
C ASP A 277 12.72 -29.20 63.37
N ALA A 278 12.64 -28.18 62.49
CA ALA A 278 11.37 -27.75 61.91
C ALA A 278 10.73 -28.87 61.07
N SER A 279 9.44 -29.13 61.35
CA SER A 279 8.65 -30.11 60.61
C SER A 279 8.52 -29.73 59.12
N PRO A 280 8.24 -30.70 58.23
CA PRO A 280 7.98 -30.43 56.81
C PRO A 280 6.89 -29.38 56.58
N GLU A 281 5.83 -29.40 57.41
CA GLU A 281 4.72 -28.44 57.34
C GLU A 281 5.17 -27.03 57.71
N THR A 282 6.02 -26.90 58.73
CA THR A 282 6.57 -25.60 59.15
C THR A 282 7.48 -25.02 58.07
N ARG A 283 8.32 -25.86 57.44
CA ARG A 283 9.19 -25.46 56.33
C ARG A 283 8.36 -24.96 55.13
N ALA A 284 7.32 -25.70 54.74
CA ALA A 284 6.42 -25.32 53.67
C ALA A 284 5.66 -24.01 53.99
N ALA A 285 5.23 -23.82 55.24
CA ALA A 285 4.56 -22.58 55.66
C ALA A 285 5.49 -21.36 55.55
N ILE A 286 6.77 -21.49 55.91
CA ILE A 286 7.78 -20.42 55.77
C ILE A 286 8.02 -20.10 54.29
N GLU A 287 8.16 -21.12 53.44
CA GLU A 287 8.30 -20.90 51.99
C GLU A 287 7.07 -20.20 51.41
N ALA A 288 5.87 -20.68 51.70
CA ALA A 288 4.62 -20.09 51.23
C ALA A 288 4.46 -18.64 51.69
N LEU A 289 4.74 -18.34 52.97
CA LEU A 289 4.71 -16.98 53.51
C LEU A 289 5.69 -16.07 52.77
N SER A 290 6.94 -16.50 52.61
CA SER A 290 7.97 -15.71 51.93
C SER A 290 7.61 -15.42 50.46
N SER A 291 7.09 -16.42 49.74
CA SER A 291 6.64 -16.27 48.35
C SER A 291 5.45 -15.33 48.25
N ALA A 292 4.48 -15.42 49.18
CA ALA A 292 3.34 -14.52 49.22
C ALA A 292 3.76 -13.06 49.47
N MET A 293 4.76 -12.83 50.33
CA MET A 293 5.33 -11.50 50.57
C MET A 293 5.99 -10.94 49.31
N VAL A 294 6.86 -11.71 48.64
CA VAL A 294 7.52 -11.28 47.40
C VAL A 294 6.51 -10.97 46.30
N ASN A 295 5.51 -11.83 46.10
CA ASN A 295 4.46 -11.61 45.11
C ASN A 295 3.66 -10.32 45.38
N LYS A 296 3.34 -10.03 46.65
CA LYS A 296 2.66 -8.78 47.04
C LYS A 296 3.52 -7.55 46.79
N ILE A 297 4.83 -7.62 47.09
CA ILE A 297 5.78 -6.53 46.85
C ILE A 297 5.93 -6.26 45.35
N LEU A 298 6.08 -7.31 44.53
CA LEU A 298 6.28 -7.22 43.08
C LEU A 298 5.08 -6.63 42.33
N HIS A 299 3.86 -6.78 42.85
CA HIS A 299 2.65 -6.35 42.16
C HIS A 299 2.67 -4.86 41.79
N ALA A 300 2.94 -3.97 42.76
CA ALA A 300 2.90 -2.52 42.51
C ALA A 300 4.01 -2.02 41.56
N PRO A 301 5.30 -2.39 41.71
CA PRO A 301 6.36 -1.99 40.77
C PRO A 301 6.13 -2.52 39.35
N ILE A 302 5.72 -3.79 39.18
CA ILE A 302 5.44 -4.35 37.85
C ILE A 302 4.27 -3.62 37.19
N THR A 303 3.22 -3.31 37.96
CA THR A 303 2.07 -2.55 37.45
C THR A 303 2.52 -1.16 37.00
N LYS A 304 3.32 -0.46 37.81
CA LYS A 304 3.82 0.89 37.49
C LYS A 304 4.76 0.91 36.29
N LEU A 305 5.63 -0.09 36.14
CA LEU A 305 6.49 -0.25 34.95
C LEU A 305 5.67 -0.43 33.67
N ARG A 306 4.61 -1.24 33.71
CA ARG A 306 3.70 -1.42 32.57
C ARG A 306 2.89 -0.16 32.24
N GLU A 307 2.43 0.57 33.26
CA GLU A 307 1.71 1.83 33.08
C GLU A 307 2.60 2.94 32.51
N SER A 308 3.79 3.14 33.08
CA SER A 308 4.75 4.17 32.63
C SER A 308 5.22 3.94 31.21
N SER A 309 5.38 2.68 30.82
CA SER A 309 5.60 2.26 29.44
C SER A 309 4.51 2.74 28.49
N ARG A 310 3.24 2.52 28.82
CA ARG A 310 2.10 2.96 27.99
C ARG A 310 1.99 4.47 27.89
N ALA A 311 2.42 5.18 28.93
CA ALA A 311 2.41 6.64 29.00
C ALA A 311 3.62 7.32 28.33
N GLY A 312 4.54 6.56 27.70
CA GLY A 312 5.74 7.11 27.07
C GLY A 312 6.82 7.60 28.03
N ALA A 313 6.70 7.28 29.33
CA ALA A 313 7.65 7.64 30.38
C ALA A 313 8.52 6.46 30.83
N SER A 314 8.71 5.44 29.98
CA SER A 314 9.39 4.18 30.32
C SER A 314 10.80 4.39 30.83
N ARG A 315 11.62 5.21 30.16
CA ARG A 315 13.06 5.35 30.44
C ARG A 315 13.36 5.83 31.86
N SER A 316 12.66 6.86 32.35
CA SER A 316 12.89 7.40 33.70
C SER A 316 12.50 6.39 34.79
N TRP A 317 11.41 5.64 34.60
CA TRP A 317 11.00 4.61 35.55
C TRP A 317 11.91 3.37 35.51
N LEU A 318 12.40 2.99 34.32
CA LEU A 318 13.35 1.91 34.15
C LEU A 318 14.65 2.21 34.90
N GLU A 319 15.22 3.41 34.70
CA GLU A 319 16.43 3.86 35.40
C GLU A 319 16.25 3.83 36.92
N LEU A 320 15.14 4.39 37.41
CA LEU A 320 14.83 4.41 38.84
C LEU A 320 14.70 3.00 39.45
N VAL A 321 14.06 2.06 38.76
CA VAL A 321 13.97 0.67 39.23
C VAL A 321 15.33 -0.03 39.20
N HIS A 322 16.14 0.23 38.18
CA HIS A 322 17.51 -0.29 38.11
C HIS A 322 18.37 0.22 39.28
N GLU A 323 18.26 1.50 39.64
CA GLU A 323 18.97 2.10 40.78
C GLU A 323 18.46 1.57 42.13
N LEU A 324 17.14 1.58 42.36
CA LEU A 324 16.55 1.19 43.64
C LEU A 324 16.81 -0.29 44.00
N PHE A 325 16.83 -1.17 43.00
CA PHE A 325 17.01 -2.61 43.21
C PHE A 325 18.40 -3.12 42.81
N ALA A 326 19.31 -2.23 42.42
CA ALA A 326 20.65 -2.55 41.93
C ALA A 326 20.64 -3.65 40.85
N LEU A 327 19.73 -3.52 39.87
CA LEU A 327 19.58 -4.49 38.79
C LEU A 327 20.70 -4.28 37.77
N GLY A 328 21.54 -5.29 37.56
CA GLY A 328 22.56 -5.23 36.52
C GLY A 328 21.92 -5.01 35.15
N ARG A 329 22.47 -4.08 34.35
CA ARG A 329 22.12 -4.01 32.92
C ARG A 329 22.62 -5.30 32.28
N ARG A 330 21.74 -6.29 32.07
CA ARG A 330 22.04 -7.37 31.13
C ARG A 330 22.05 -6.73 29.74
N ALA A 331 23.25 -6.69 29.16
CA ALA A 331 23.49 -6.28 27.78
C ALA A 331 22.72 -7.16 26.80
#